data_AF-A0A917UUU9-F1
#
_entry.id   AF-A0A917UUU9-F1
#
_cell.length_a   1.000
_cell.length_b   1.000
_cell.length_c   1.000
_cell.angle_alpha   90.00
_cell.angle_beta   90.00
_cell.angle_gamma   90.00
#
_symmetry.space_group_name_H-M   'P 1'
#
loop_
_entity.id
_entity.type
_entity.pdbx_description
1 polymer ?
#
loop_
_entity_poly.entity_id
_entity_poly.type
_entity_poly.pdbx_seq_one_letter_code
_entity_poly.pdbx_strand_id
1 'polypeptide(L)'
;MTVFHAAVSGTLVVLALLMTLGFSLQRRWWAGVGRWPHHALYLLTCLGTLACAALAGGAGRAWWPFVTLLALLLGMSRTRPGRPGHWRLAVLVAAAWAGVACWVW
;
A
#
# COMPACT_ATOMS: atom_id res chain seq x y z
N MET A 1 2.54 19.78 9.95
CA MET A 1 1.99 18.46 9.58
C MET A 1 1.16 17.92 10.73
N THR A 2 -0.04 17.39 10.48
CA THR A 2 -0.82 16.68 11.52
C THR A 2 -0.42 15.20 11.56
N VAL A 3 -0.78 14.49 12.64
CA VAL A 3 -0.54 13.03 12.78
C VAL A 3 -1.16 12.25 11.61
N PHE A 4 -2.34 12.67 11.13
CA PHE A 4 -2.98 12.10 9.94
C PHE A 4 -2.12 12.24 8.68
N HIS A 5 -1.63 13.45 8.38
CA HIS A 5 -0.77 13.68 7.21
C HIS A 5 0.56 12.90 7.32
N ALA A 6 1.13 12.80 8.53
CA ALA A 6 2.33 12.00 8.77
C ALA A 6 2.07 10.50 8.52
N ALA A 7 0.93 9.97 8.96
CA ALA A 7 0.54 8.58 8.70
C ALA A 7 0.33 8.30 7.20
N VAL A 8 -0.31 9.22 6.48
CA VAL A 8 -0.48 9.15 5.01
C VAL A 8 0.87 9.13 4.31
N SER A 9 1.75 10.10 4.61
CA SER A 9 3.09 10.18 4.02
C SER A 9 3.95 8.95 4.35
N GLY A 10 3.94 8.50 5.61
CA GLY A 10 4.68 7.32 6.02
C GLY A 10 4.20 6.06 5.30
N THR A 11 2.89 5.89 5.15
CA THR A 11 2.32 4.74 4.44
C THR A 11 2.65 4.78 2.95
N LEU A 12 2.65 5.96 2.32
CA LEU A 12 3.11 6.13 0.93
C LEU A 12 4.57 5.74 0.73
N VAL A 13 5.46 6.13 1.67
CA VAL A 13 6.88 5.73 1.61
C VAL A 13 7.00 4.20 1.69
N VAL A 14 6.31 3.56 2.64
CA VAL A 14 6.30 2.10 2.76
C VAL A 14 5.75 1.44 1.50
N LEU A 15 4.67 1.97 0.92
CA LEU A 15 4.11 1.48 -0.34
C LEU A 15 5.09 1.64 -1.51
N ALA A 16 5.79 2.76 -1.62
CA ALA A 16 6.80 2.99 -2.65
C ALA A 16 7.98 1.98 -2.52
N LEU A 17 8.41 1.71 -1.28
CA LEU A 17 9.41 0.67 -1.01
C LEU A 17 8.89 -0.72 -1.38
N LEU A 18 7.64 -1.04 -1.05
CA LEU A 18 6.98 -2.30 -1.41
C LEU A 18 6.96 -2.50 -2.94
N MET A 19 6.58 -1.46 -3.69
CA MET A 19 6.53 -1.49 -5.15
C MET A 19 7.93 -1.66 -5.75
N THR A 20 8.91 -0.90 -5.26
CA THR A 20 10.30 -0.99 -5.71
C THR A 20 10.88 -2.38 -5.48
N LEU A 21 10.67 -2.95 -4.28
CA LEU A 21 11.12 -4.29 -3.96
C LEU A 21 10.36 -5.36 -4.77
N GLY A 22 9.04 -5.21 -4.95
CA GLY A 22 8.23 -6.10 -5.78
C GLY A 22 8.71 -6.15 -7.22
N PHE A 23 9.05 -5.00 -7.80
CA PHE A 23 9.63 -4.90 -9.14
C PHE A 23 11.03 -5.51 -9.21
N SER A 24 11.86 -5.26 -8.21
CA SER A 24 13.21 -5.85 -8.08
C SER A 24 13.17 -7.38 -8.01
N LEU A 25 12.21 -7.95 -7.28
CA LEU A 25 11.97 -9.39 -7.20
C LEU A 25 11.52 -10.00 -8.53
N GLN A 26 10.68 -9.29 -9.30
CA GLN A 26 10.27 -9.74 -10.63
C GLN A 26 11.47 -9.81 -11.60
N ARG A 27 12.45 -8.89 -11.46
CA ARG A 27 13.71 -8.92 -12.22
C ARG A 27 14.74 -9.91 -11.68
N ARG A 28 14.40 -10.70 -10.65
CA ARG A 28 15.26 -11.67 -9.97
C ARG A 28 16.53 -11.09 -9.33
N TRP A 29 16.58 -9.78 -9.13
CA TRP A 29 17.75 -9.10 -8.55
C TRP A 29 18.06 -9.55 -7.11
N TRP A 30 17.04 -10.04 -6.39
CA TRP A 30 17.12 -10.48 -4.99
C TRP A 30 16.50 -11.86 -4.79
N ALA A 31 16.63 -12.74 -5.79
CA ALA A 31 16.03 -14.08 -5.75
C ALA A 31 16.56 -14.86 -4.53
N GLY A 32 15.66 -15.17 -3.59
CA GLY A 32 15.96 -15.94 -2.37
C GLY A 32 15.73 -15.16 -1.08
N VAL A 33 16.23 -13.92 -0.98
CA VAL A 33 16.24 -13.15 0.29
C VAL A 33 15.17 -12.06 0.33
N GLY A 34 14.76 -11.51 -0.82
CA GLY A 34 13.85 -10.37 -0.85
C GLY A 34 12.37 -10.68 -0.55
N ARG A 35 11.98 -11.96 -0.39
CA ARG A 35 10.58 -12.37 -0.18
C ARG A 35 10.03 -11.96 1.18
N TRP A 36 10.77 -12.23 2.26
CA TRP A 36 10.37 -11.84 3.60
C TRP A 36 10.22 -10.32 3.75
N PRO A 37 11.20 -9.47 3.35
CA PRO A 37 11.03 -8.02 3.49
C PRO A 37 9.88 -7.49 2.63
N HIS A 38 9.58 -8.12 1.49
CA HIS A 38 8.40 -7.77 0.70
C HIS A 38 7.09 -8.05 1.44
N HIS A 39 6.97 -9.20 2.11
CA HIS A 39 5.78 -9.50 2.94
C HIS A 39 5.69 -8.61 4.19
N ALA A 40 6.83 -8.27 4.82
CA ALA A 40 6.86 -7.33 5.93
C ALA A 40 6.39 -5.93 5.51
N LEU A 41 6.88 -5.42 4.38
CA LEU A 41 6.43 -4.14 3.81
C LEU A 41 4.94 -4.18 3.46
N TYR A 42 4.44 -5.28 2.87
CA TYR A 42 3.02 -5.43 2.57
C TYR A 42 2.15 -5.37 3.84
N LEU A 43 2.55 -6.06 4.90
CA LEU A 43 1.86 -6.00 6.20
C LEU A 43 1.88 -4.57 6.76
N LEU A 44 3.03 -3.90 6.73
CA LEU A 44 3.15 -2.51 7.17
C LEU A 44 2.28 -1.56 6.34
N THR A 45 2.16 -1.76 5.03
CA THR A 45 1.24 -0.99 4.19
C THR A 45 -0.23 -1.23 4.61
N CYS A 46 -0.61 -2.46 4.90
CA CYS A 46 -1.97 -2.78 5.38
C CYS A 46 -2.27 -2.09 6.72
N LEU A 47 -1.36 -2.21 7.69
CA LEU A 47 -1.49 -1.59 9.01
C LEU A 47 -1.49 -0.06 8.93
N GLY A 48 -0.61 0.52 8.11
CA GLY A 48 -0.58 1.96 7.84
C GLY A 48 -1.87 2.47 7.21
N THR A 49 -2.44 1.71 6.27
CA THR A 49 -3.74 2.02 5.65
C THR A 49 -4.88 1.99 6.68
N LEU A 50 -4.90 0.97 7.56
CA LEU A 50 -5.86 0.88 8.66
C LEU A 50 -5.72 2.05 9.65
N ALA A 51 -4.49 2.43 10.00
CA ALA A 51 -4.22 3.57 10.86
C ALA A 51 -4.69 4.89 10.22
N CYS A 52 -4.48 5.08 8.91
CA CYS A 52 -4.99 6.24 8.19
C CYS A 52 -6.53 6.29 8.21
N ALA A 53 -7.20 5.15 8.04
CA ALA A 53 -8.67 5.07 8.16
C ALA A 53 -9.15 5.45 9.56
N ALA A 54 -8.52 4.92 10.61
CA ALA A 54 -8.87 5.21 12.00
C ALA A 54 -8.64 6.69 12.35
N LEU A 55 -7.51 7.27 11.94
CA LEU A 55 -7.20 8.69 12.15
C LEU A 55 -8.14 9.61 11.36
N ALA A 56 -8.49 9.24 10.12
CA ALA A 56 -9.49 10.00 9.34
C ALA A 56 -10.85 9.98 10.03
N GLY A 57 -11.32 8.80 10.47
CA GLY A 57 -12.58 8.64 11.18
C GLY A 57 -12.62 9.41 12.50
N GLY A 58 -11.56 9.32 13.31
CA GLY A 58 -11.43 10.07 14.56
C GLY A 58 -11.39 11.58 14.39
N ALA A 59 -10.95 12.06 13.21
CA ALA A 59 -10.93 13.48 12.86
C ALA A 59 -12.20 13.95 12.10
N GLY A 60 -13.23 13.09 11.97
CA GLY A 60 -14.45 13.41 11.21
C GLY A 60 -14.25 13.58 9.70
N ARG A 61 -13.13 13.09 9.16
CA ARG A 61 -12.81 13.11 7.71
C ARG A 61 -13.32 11.83 7.04
N ALA A 62 -13.39 11.82 5.71
CA ALA A 62 -13.81 10.62 4.99
C ALA A 62 -12.78 9.49 5.15
N TRP A 63 -13.17 8.45 5.89
CA TRP A 63 -12.35 7.27 6.14
C TRP A 63 -12.54 6.16 5.09
N TRP A 64 -13.67 6.17 4.39
CA TRP A 64 -14.05 5.14 3.42
C TRP A 64 -13.04 4.94 2.26
N PRO A 65 -12.30 5.96 1.75
CA PRO A 65 -11.30 5.73 0.72
C PRO A 65 -10.17 4.82 1.20
N PHE A 66 -9.75 4.97 2.46
CA PHE A 66 -8.73 4.11 3.07
C PHE A 66 -9.22 2.68 3.27
N VAL A 67 -10.50 2.47 3.55
CA VAL A 67 -11.07 1.12 3.61
C VAL A 67 -11.15 0.47 2.23
N THR A 68 -11.44 1.25 1.19
CA THR A 68 -11.36 0.78 -0.20
C THR A 68 -9.93 0.38 -0.58
N LEU A 69 -8.94 1.19 -0.20
CA LEU A 69 -7.52 0.86 -0.38
C LEU A 69 -7.12 -0.41 0.36
N LEU A 70 -7.59 -0.60 1.59
CA LEU A 70 -7.35 -1.82 2.37
C LEU A 70 -7.96 -3.04 1.67
N ALA A 71 -9.18 -2.94 1.15
CA ALA A 71 -9.82 -4.02 0.40
C ALA A 71 -9.03 -4.40 -0.86
N LEU A 72 -8.52 -3.40 -1.61
CA LEU A 72 -7.66 -3.63 -2.77
C LEU A 72 -6.35 -4.34 -2.37
N LEU A 73 -5.70 -3.88 -1.30
CA LEU A 73 -4.49 -4.49 -0.75
C LEU A 73 -4.76 -5.95 -0.38
N LEU A 74 -5.79 -6.23 0.42
CA LEU A 74 -6.15 -7.61 0.80
C LEU A 74 -6.51 -8.48 -0.41
N GLY A 75 -7.03 -7.88 -1.48
CA GLY A 75 -7.27 -8.55 -2.77
C GLY A 75 -6.00 -9.16 -3.40
N MET A 76 -4.82 -8.63 -3.08
CA MET A 76 -3.53 -9.15 -3.58
C MET A 76 -3.30 -10.61 -3.23
N SER A 77 -3.77 -11.04 -2.05
CA SER A 77 -3.67 -12.43 -1.58
C SER A 77 -4.38 -13.44 -2.49
N ARG A 78 -5.34 -12.98 -3.31
CA ARG A 78 -6.08 -13.80 -4.28
C ARG A 78 -5.40 -13.88 -5.64
N THR A 79 -4.34 -13.10 -5.86
CA THR A 79 -3.60 -13.06 -7.12
C THR A 79 -2.29 -13.84 -7.02
N ARG A 80 -1.74 -14.30 -8.16
CA ARG A 80 -0.46 -15.03 -8.20
C ARG A 80 0.69 -14.12 -8.62
N PRO A 81 1.79 -14.04 -7.87
CA PRO A 81 2.99 -13.30 -8.28
C PRO A 81 3.47 -13.73 -9.68
N GLY A 82 3.92 -12.77 -10.49
CA GLY A 82 4.36 -13.01 -11.87
C GLY A 82 3.23 -13.21 -12.89
N ARG A 83 1.95 -13.20 -12.47
CA ARG A 83 0.80 -13.18 -13.39
C ARG A 83 0.33 -11.75 -13.67
N PRO A 84 -0.33 -11.50 -14.83
CA PRO A 84 -0.80 -10.17 -15.19
C PRO A 84 -1.73 -9.53 -14.15
N GLY A 85 -2.61 -10.32 -13.55
CA GLY A 85 -3.54 -9.82 -12.53
C GLY A 85 -2.85 -9.22 -11.31
N HIS A 86 -1.70 -9.76 -10.90
CA HIS A 86 -0.99 -9.30 -9.71
C HIS A 86 -0.36 -7.92 -9.91
N TRP A 87 0.38 -7.71 -11.01
CA TRP A 87 0.99 -6.40 -11.25
C TRP A 87 -0.04 -5.32 -11.60
N ARG A 88 -1.13 -5.68 -12.29
CA ARG A 88 -2.24 -4.75 -12.55
C ARG A 88 -2.89 -4.25 -11.26
N LEU A 89 -3.14 -5.16 -10.31
CA LEU A 89 -3.68 -4.78 -9.00
C LEU A 89 -2.68 -3.94 -8.21
N ALA A 90 -1.39 -4.22 -8.29
CA ALA A 90 -0.33 -3.40 -7.67
C ALA A 90 -0.32 -1.96 -8.17
N VAL A 91 -0.40 -1.78 -9.49
CA VAL A 91 -0.49 -0.45 -10.12
C VAL A 91 -1.79 0.24 -9.72
N LEU A 92 -2.92 -0.47 -9.70
CA LEU A 92 -4.20 0.09 -9.28
C LEU A 92 -4.16 0.57 -7.82
N VAL A 93 -3.59 -0.23 -6.91
CA VAL A 93 -3.41 0.16 -5.50
C VAL A 93 -2.54 1.41 -5.40
N ALA A 94 -1.41 1.46 -6.12
CA ALA A 94 -0.52 2.62 -6.11
C ALA A 94 -1.19 3.89 -6.64
N ALA A 95 -1.92 3.78 -7.76
CA ALA A 95 -2.67 4.88 -8.35
C ALA A 95 -3.79 5.36 -7.42
N ALA A 96 -4.54 4.45 -6.81
CA ALA A 96 -5.58 4.79 -5.85
C ALA A 96 -5.00 5.47 -4.60
N TRP A 97 -3.86 5.01 -4.09
CA TRP A 97 -3.16 5.65 -2.98
C TRP A 97 -2.68 7.06 -3.34
N ALA A 98 -2.13 7.26 -4.54
CA ALA A 98 -1.73 8.57 -5.03
C ALA A 98 -2.95 9.51 -5.15
N GLY A 99 -4.08 9.02 -5.67
CA GLY A 99 -5.32 9.79 -5.76
C GLY A 99 -5.86 10.19 -4.39
N VAL A 100 -5.89 9.26 -3.43
CA VAL A 100 -6.29 9.58 -2.04
C VAL A 100 -5.33 10.58 -1.42
N ALA A 101 -4.02 10.42 -1.62
CA ALA A 101 -3.02 11.35 -1.10
C ALA A 101 -3.21 12.77 -1.67
N CYS A 102 -3.37 12.91 -2.99
CA CYS A 102 -3.64 14.21 -3.62
C CYS A 102 -4.95 14.84 -3.16
N TRP A 103 -5.94 14.04 -2.75
CA TRP A 103 -7.22 14.55 -2.26
C TRP A 103 -7.17 15.03 -0.80
N VAL A 104 -6.32 14.43 0.03
CA VAL A 104 -6.26 14.76 1.47
C VAL A 104 -5.24 15.83 1.84
N TRP A 105 -4.29 16.09 0.95
CA TRP A 105 -3.30 17.17 1.03
C TRP A 105 -3.85 18.44 0.39
#